data_AF-A0A256JDM9-F1
#
_entry.id   AF-A0A256JDM9-F1
#
_cell.length_a   1.000
_cell.length_b   1.000
_cell.length_c   1.000
_cell.angle_alpha   90.00
_cell.angle_beta   90.00
_cell.angle_gamma   90.00
#
_symmetry.space_group_name_H-M   'P 1'
#
loop_
_entity.id
_entity.type
_entity.pdbx_description
1 polymer ?
#
loop_
_entity_poly.entity_id
_entity_poly.type
_entity_poly.pdbx_seq_one_letter_code
_entity_poly.pdbx_strand_id
1 'polypeptide(L)' 'MSSERATAAGVGHVGPLFSARCTGCGKTSDKRTSEVVGDRSSGSFQHVCHSCHGVTWWNVLDVVEADAGGER' A
#
# COMPACT_ATOMS: atom_id res chain seq x y z
N MET A 1 -4.45 -14.59 29.70
CA MET A 1 -3.37 -14.60 28.69
C MET A 1 -3.87 -13.82 27.48
N SER A 2 -3.58 -12.53 27.44
CA SER A 2 -3.91 -11.68 26.29
C SER A 2 -2.85 -11.94 25.23
N SER A 3 -3.25 -12.54 24.12
CA SER A 3 -2.37 -12.75 22.98
C SER A 3 -2.04 -11.40 22.36
N GLU A 4 -0.93 -10.80 22.78
CA GLU A 4 -0.27 -9.72 22.07
C GLU A 4 0.16 -10.25 20.70
N ARG A 5 -0.64 -9.95 19.68
CA ARG A 5 -0.19 -10.14 18.30
C ARG A 5 0.86 -9.08 18.05
N ALA A 6 2.12 -9.51 18.01
CA ALA A 6 3.20 -8.71 17.48
C ALA A 6 2.88 -8.37 16.01
N THR A 7 2.24 -7.23 15.79
CA THR A 7 2.09 -6.64 14.47
C THR A 7 3.48 -6.17 14.09
N ALA A 8 4.22 -7.00 13.35
CA ALA A 8 5.47 -6.56 12.75
C ALA A 8 5.22 -5.22 12.05
N ALA A 9 6.01 -4.20 12.37
CA ALA A 9 6.05 -2.92 11.66
C ALA A 9 6.63 -3.16 10.25
N GLY A 10 5.89 -3.89 9.44
CA GLY A 10 6.24 -4.28 8.10
C GLY A 10 5.33 -3.54 7.13
N VAL A 11 5.93 -2.62 6.39
CA VAL A 11 5.54 -2.08 5.07
C VAL A 11 4.13 -2.49 4.61
N GLY A 12 3.22 -1.51 4.51
CA GLY A 12 1.87 -1.70 3.95
C GLY A 12 0.69 -1.23 4.80
N HIS A 13 0.93 -0.77 6.04
CA HIS A 13 -0.13 -0.34 6.97
C HIS A 13 -0.09 1.15 7.36
N VAL A 14 0.93 1.88 6.93
CA VAL A 14 1.15 3.29 7.27
C VAL A 14 1.29 4.09 5.98
N GLY A 15 0.74 5.31 5.99
CA GLY A 15 0.78 6.22 4.85
C GLY A 15 -0.57 6.39 4.14
N PRO A 16 -0.59 7.26 3.11
CA PRO A 16 -1.76 7.55 2.29
C PRO A 16 -2.35 6.28 1.67
N LEU A 17 -3.67 6.27 1.52
CA LEU A 17 -4.37 5.19 0.83
C LEU A 17 -4.39 5.47 -0.67
N PHE A 18 -3.93 4.51 -1.47
CA PHE A 18 -3.95 4.57 -2.92
C PHE A 18 -4.79 3.44 -3.48
N SER A 19 -5.56 3.73 -4.52
CA SER A 19 -6.09 2.68 -5.39
C SER A 19 -5.01 2.34 -6.39
N ALA A 20 -4.61 1.07 -6.45
CA ALA A 20 -3.45 0.67 -7.24
C ALA A 20 -3.69 -0.64 -7.98
N ARG A 21 -2.96 -0.81 -9.09
CA ARG A 21 -3.03 -2.00 -9.93
C ARG A 21 -1.72 -2.79 -9.87
N CYS A 22 -1.84 -4.07 -9.52
CA CYS A 22 -0.73 -5.02 -9.57
C CYS A 22 -0.22 -5.15 -11.01
N THR A 23 1.09 -4.98 -11.22
CA THR A 23 1.71 -5.12 -12.55
C THR A 23 1.83 -6.58 -12.99
N GLY A 24 1.83 -7.54 -12.05
CA GLY A 24 1.96 -8.96 -12.33
C GLY A 24 0.66 -9.63 -12.80
N CYS A 25 -0.46 -9.40 -12.10
CA CYS A 25 -1.75 -10.05 -12.40
C CYS A 25 -2.86 -9.08 -12.82
N GLY A 26 -2.59 -7.76 -12.82
CA GLY A 26 -3.56 -6.76 -13.22
C GLY A 26 -4.68 -6.48 -12.20
N LYS A 27 -4.68 -7.14 -11.04
CA LYS A 27 -5.66 -6.89 -9.96
C LYS A 27 -5.57 -5.47 -9.44
N THR A 28 -6.71 -4.81 -9.27
CA THR A 28 -6.81 -3.54 -8.55
C THR A 28 -7.14 -3.79 -7.07
N SER A 29 -6.52 -3.02 -6.18
CA SER A 29 -6.75 -3.07 -4.73
C SER A 29 -6.30 -1.76 -4.11
N ASP A 30 -6.97 -1.35 -3.05
CA ASP A 30 -6.51 -0.23 -2.24
C ASP A 30 -5.37 -0.70 -1.33
N LYS A 31 -4.33 0.13 -1.19
CA LYS A 31 -3.08 -0.15 -0.47
C LYS A 31 -2.60 1.12 0.22
N ARG A 32 -2.12 0.98 1.46
CA ARG A 32 -1.43 2.07 2.16
C ARG A 32 0.07 1.96 1.95
N THR A 33 0.70 3.08 1.61
CA THR A 33 2.17 3.15 1.49
C THR A 33 2.66 4.58 1.67
N SER A 34 3.82 4.78 2.28
CA SER A 34 4.53 6.06 2.27
C SER A 34 5.61 6.12 1.19
N GLU A 35 5.92 4.99 0.54
CA GLU A 35 7.06 4.82 -0.36
C GLU A 35 6.58 4.64 -1.80
N VAL A 36 6.09 5.73 -2.40
CA VAL A 36 5.79 5.78 -3.83
C VAL A 36 7.03 6.27 -4.59
N VAL A 37 7.46 5.48 -5.56
CA VAL A 37 8.51 5.87 -6.52
C VAL A 37 7.85 6.69 -7.63
N GLY A 38 8.35 7.91 -7.83
CA GLY A 38 7.79 8.86 -8.79
C GLY A 38 6.74 9.77 -8.17
N ASP A 39 5.82 10.27 -8.99
CA ASP A 39 4.73 11.12 -8.53
C ASP A 39 3.67 10.34 -7.74
N ARG A 40 3.07 10.95 -6.72
CA ARG A 40 2.11 10.24 -5.84
C ARG A 40 0.80 9.87 -6.52
N SER A 41 0.41 10.52 -7.61
CA SER A 41 -0.83 10.25 -8.34
C SER A 41 -0.67 9.25 -9.49
N SER A 42 0.57 8.94 -9.89
CA SER A 42 0.87 8.11 -11.07
C SER A 42 2.08 7.18 -10.91
N GLY A 43 2.72 7.20 -9.75
CA GLY A 43 3.93 6.45 -9.44
C GLY A 43 3.66 4.99 -9.14
N SER A 44 4.66 4.33 -8.58
CA SER A 44 4.57 2.90 -8.28
C SER A 44 5.23 2.55 -6.95
N PHE A 45 4.76 1.49 -6.32
CA PHE A 45 5.32 1.00 -5.06
C PHE A 45 5.32 -0.53 -5.02
N GLN A 46 6.14 -1.10 -4.14
CA GLN A 46 6.14 -2.54 -3.92
C GLN A 46 5.16 -2.92 -2.81
N HIS A 47 4.34 -3.94 -3.05
CA HIS A 47 3.44 -4.49 -2.04
C HIS A 47 3.12 -5.95 -2.35
N VAL A 48 2.77 -6.71 -1.30
CA VAL A 48 2.25 -8.08 -1.44
C VAL A 48 0.97 -8.10 -2.27
N CYS A 49 0.95 -8.97 -3.28
CA CYS A 49 -0.23 -9.38 -4.01
C CYS A 49 -0.61 -10.82 -3.68
N HIS A 50 -1.77 -11.01 -3.04
CA HIS A 50 -2.25 -12.35 -2.68
C HIS A 50 -2.59 -13.23 -3.89
N SER A 51 -2.91 -12.63 -5.05
CA SER A 51 -3.16 -13.39 -6.28
C SER A 51 -1.86 -13.84 -6.97
N CYS A 52 -0.76 -13.10 -6.81
CA CYS A 52 0.56 -13.49 -7.29
C CYS A 52 1.36 -14.30 -6.27
N HIS A 53 0.84 -14.43 -5.03
CA HIS A 53 1.51 -15.07 -3.90
C HIS A 53 2.91 -14.51 -3.59
N GLY A 54 3.12 -13.20 -3.79
CA GLY A 54 4.42 -12.56 -3.59
C GLY A 54 4.39 -11.04 -3.57
N VAL A 55 5.55 -10.43 -3.30
CA VAL A 55 5.76 -8.98 -3.45
C VAL A 55 5.89 -8.64 -4.93
N THR A 56 5.19 -7.59 -5.34
CA THR A 56 5.21 -7.12 -6.73
C THR A 56 5.07 -5.61 -6.76
N TRP A 57 5.26 -5.02 -7.93
CA TRP A 57 5.00 -3.62 -8.17
C TRP A 57 3.51 -3.36 -8.37
N TRP A 58 3.07 -2.21 -7.87
CA TRP A 58 1.72 -1.69 -7.99
C TRP A 58 1.79 -0.27 -8.54
N ASN A 59 1.07 -0.01 -9.62
CA ASN A 59 0.96 1.32 -10.19
C ASN A 59 -0.21 2.04 -9.53
N VAL A 60 0.02 3.27 -9.06
CA VAL A 60 -1.05 4.11 -8.52
C VAL A 60 -2.00 4.47 -9.66
N LEU A 61 -3.29 4.30 -9.40
CA LEU A 61 -4.38 4.76 -10.26
C LEU A 61 -5.00 6.02 -9.70
N ASP A 62 -5.16 6.09 -8.37
CA ASP A 62 -5.75 7.23 -7.68
C ASP A 62 -5.30 7.33 -6.21
N VAL A 63 -5.38 8.53 -5.63
CA VAL A 63 -5.14 8.79 -4.20
C VAL A 63 -6.50 8.81 -3.49
N VAL A 64 -6.77 7.78 -2.69
CA VAL A 64 -8.07 7.60 -2.01
C VAL A 64 -8.14 8.43 -0.73
N GLU A 65 -7.04 8.47 0.04
CA GLU A 65 -6.93 9.32 1.23
C GLU A 65 -5.52 9.93 1.27
N ALA A 66 -5.43 11.26 1.18
CA ALA A 66 -4.22 11.96 1.59
C ALA A 66 -4.11 11.85 3.11
N ASP A 67 -2.97 11.36 3.61
CA ASP A 67 -2.67 11.16 5.04
C ASP A 67 -3.27 12.31 5.88
N ALA A 68 -4.35 12.02 6.61
CA ALA A 68 -4.90 12.95 7.57
C ALA A 68 -3.90 12.98 8.71
N GLY A 69 -2.96 13.93 8.64
CA GLY A 69 -2.04 14.24 9.72
C GLY A 69 -2.85 14.42 10.99
N GLY A 70 -2.71 13.45 11.89
CA GLY A 70 -3.35 13.51 13.19
C GLY A 70 -2.83 14.72 13.95
N GLU A 71 -3.65 15.76 14.01
CA GLU A 71 -3.55 16.82 15.00
C GLU A 71 -3.75 16.21 16.40
N ARG A 72 -2.67 16.06 17.17
CA ARG A 72 -2.70 16.04 18.64
C ARG A 72 -1.47 16.70 19.20
#